data_AF-A0A811SLP2-F1
#
_entry.id   AF-A0A811SLP2-F1
#
_cell.length_a   1.000
_cell.length_b   1.000
_cell.length_c   1.000
_cell.angle_alpha   90.00
_cell.angle_beta   90.00
_cell.angle_gamma   90.00
#
_symmetry.space_group_name_H-M   'P 1'
#
loop_
_entity.id
_entity.type
_entity.pdbx_description
1 polymer ?
#
loop_
_entity_poly.entity_id
_entity_poly.type
_entity_poly.pdbx_seq_one_letter_code
_entity_poly.pdbx_strand_id
1 'polypeptide(L)'
;MARRNDGWGDGDKIKIGVCVMEKTVSCSPMEQILERLRAFGEFEVHIPGLVPFILLALLVFKCLNPETTLQATSITICIILNIKSWPICDCLIAFYSSGYPLEKAEKYAALRRPFLVNELAPQYLLHDRSKVYQQLKLYGVPVPTYAVVRREYPNQELSYFVEEDDFIEIHGKRFCKPFVEKPIDGNSS
;
A
#
# COMPACT_ATOMS: atom_id res chain seq x y z
N MET A 1 -13.61 -11.89 -24.49
CA MET A 1 -12.91 -10.59 -24.38
C MET A 1 -13.53 -9.63 -25.37
N ALA A 2 -14.43 -8.75 -24.92
CA ALA A 2 -14.96 -7.69 -25.78
C ALA A 2 -13.96 -6.53 -25.78
N ARG A 3 -13.28 -6.31 -26.91
CA ARG A 3 -12.54 -5.07 -27.15
C ARG A 3 -13.57 -3.94 -27.25
N ARG A 4 -13.50 -2.98 -26.33
CA ARG A 4 -14.22 -1.71 -26.49
C ARG A 4 -13.50 -0.92 -27.58
N ASN A 5 -14.20 -0.71 -28.69
CA ASN A 5 -13.82 0.21 -29.76
C ASN A 5 -14.32 1.59 -29.33
N ASP A 6 -13.49 2.30 -28.58
CA ASP A 6 -13.74 3.69 -28.21
C ASP A 6 -12.63 4.47 -28.91
N GLY A 7 -12.99 5.22 -29.95
CA GLY A 7 -12.04 5.94 -30.78
C GLY A 7 -11.30 7.00 -29.97
N TRP A 8 -10.01 6.78 -29.72
CA TRP A 8 -9.14 7.84 -29.22
C TRP A 8 -8.98 8.91 -30.31
N GLY A 9 -9.47 10.11 -30.02
CA GLY A 9 -9.14 11.30 -30.81
C GLY A 9 -7.67 11.63 -30.64
N ASP A 10 -7.05 12.10 -31.72
CA ASP A 10 -5.69 12.61 -31.76
C ASP A 10 -5.54 13.74 -30.71
N GLY A 11 -5.00 13.42 -29.54
CA GLY A 11 -4.84 14.36 -28.41
C GLY A 11 -5.27 13.88 -27.02
N ASP A 12 -5.94 12.73 -26.89
CA ASP A 12 -6.31 12.20 -25.57
C ASP A 12 -5.11 11.58 -24.84
N LYS A 13 -4.71 12.21 -23.72
CA LYS A 13 -3.65 11.69 -22.84
C LYS A 13 -4.18 10.58 -21.93
N ILE A 14 -3.36 9.57 -21.67
CA ILE A 14 -3.67 8.49 -20.73
C ILE A 14 -3.61 9.05 -19.30
N LYS A 15 -4.71 8.92 -18.55
CA LYS A 15 -4.83 9.43 -17.19
C LYS A 15 -4.31 8.42 -16.18
N ILE A 16 -3.25 8.78 -15.46
CA ILE A 16 -2.67 7.96 -14.39
C ILE A 16 -3.11 8.52 -13.04
N GLY A 17 -3.90 7.75 -12.30
CA GLY A 17 -4.24 8.01 -10.90
C GLY A 17 -3.15 7.47 -9.98
N VAL A 18 -2.66 8.28 -9.05
CA VAL A 18 -1.65 7.88 -8.05
C VAL A 18 -2.26 7.98 -6.66
N CYS A 19 -2.77 6.87 -6.13
CA CYS A 19 -3.44 6.82 -4.83
C CYS A 19 -2.51 6.19 -3.79
N VAL A 20 -1.72 7.02 -3.11
CA VAL A 20 -0.72 6.61 -2.12
C VAL A 20 -0.68 7.62 -0.97
N MET A 21 -0.03 7.27 0.15
CA MET A 21 0.08 8.19 1.29
C MET A 21 0.97 9.39 0.95
N GLU A 22 0.69 10.55 1.55
CA GLU A 22 1.39 11.81 1.28
C GLU A 22 2.90 11.70 1.41
N LYS A 23 3.38 11.06 2.48
CA LYS A 23 4.81 10.79 2.71
C LYS A 23 5.47 10.02 1.57
N THR A 24 4.70 9.21 0.84
CA THR A 24 5.20 8.47 -0.32
C THR A 24 5.06 9.24 -1.63
N VAL A 25 4.09 10.15 -1.76
CA VAL A 25 4.05 11.08 -2.90
C VAL A 25 5.24 12.04 -2.85
N SER A 26 5.53 12.58 -1.67
CA SER A 26 6.56 13.62 -1.46
C SER A 26 7.97 13.05 -1.28
N CYS A 27 8.18 11.76 -1.52
CA CYS A 27 9.52 11.18 -1.42
C CYS A 27 10.28 11.39 -2.74
N SER A 28 11.57 11.69 -2.65
CA SER A 28 12.41 11.97 -3.83
C SER A 28 12.32 10.91 -4.93
N PRO A 29 12.27 9.59 -4.64
CA PRO A 29 12.09 8.58 -5.68
C PRO A 29 10.77 8.73 -6.45
N MET A 30 9.67 9.03 -5.76
CA MET A 30 8.35 9.13 -6.39
C MET A 30 8.24 10.39 -7.23
N GLU A 31 8.75 11.52 -6.75
CA GLU A 31 8.79 12.78 -7.52
C GLU A 31 9.54 12.61 -8.85
N GLN A 32 10.71 11.96 -8.83
CA GLN A 32 11.48 11.69 -10.04
C GLN A 32 10.73 10.79 -11.03
N ILE A 33 10.02 9.77 -10.54
CA ILE A 33 9.21 8.90 -11.40
C ILE A 33 8.06 9.69 -12.03
N LEU A 34 7.35 10.48 -11.24
CA LEU A 34 6.22 11.29 -11.72
C LEU A 34 6.65 12.36 -12.71
N GLU A 35 7.80 12.99 -12.49
CA GLU A 35 8.39 13.95 -13.41
C GLU A 35 8.72 13.29 -14.76
N ARG A 36 9.36 12.11 -14.72
CA ARG A 36 9.63 11.33 -15.94
C ARG A 36 8.35 10.95 -16.68
N LEU A 37 7.32 10.48 -15.97
CA LEU A 37 6.02 10.14 -16.58
C LEU A 37 5.38 11.34 -17.26
N ARG A 38 5.42 12.53 -16.64
CA ARG A 38 4.89 13.76 -17.24
C ARG A 38 5.72 14.21 -18.45
N ALA A 39 7.04 14.00 -18.43
CA ALA A 39 7.93 14.38 -19.52
C ALA A 39 7.67 13.64 -20.84
N PHE A 40 7.06 12.44 -20.79
CA PHE A 40 6.65 11.71 -22.02
C PHE A 40 5.58 12.45 -22.83
N GLY A 41 4.82 13.37 -22.22
CA GLY A 41 3.79 14.15 -22.92
C GLY A 41 2.48 13.39 -23.20
N GLU A 42 2.51 12.05 -23.22
CA GLU A 42 1.37 11.14 -23.44
C GLU A 42 0.50 10.89 -22.19
N PHE A 43 1.05 11.16 -21.00
CA PHE A 43 0.39 10.86 -19.73
C PHE A 43 -0.07 12.12 -19.00
N GLU A 44 -1.28 12.06 -18.43
CA GLU A 44 -1.81 13.04 -17.50
C GLU A 44 -1.86 12.42 -16.10
N VAL A 45 -1.04 12.91 -15.17
CA VAL A 45 -0.93 12.31 -13.84
C VAL A 45 -1.81 13.05 -12.82
N HIS A 46 -2.82 12.36 -12.31
CA HIS A 46 -3.70 12.84 -11.24
C HIS A 46 -3.32 12.17 -9.92
N ILE A 47 -3.12 12.98 -8.88
CA ILE A 47 -2.87 12.49 -7.52
C ILE A 47 -4.12 12.81 -6.70
N PRO A 48 -5.04 11.85 -6.47
CA PRO A 48 -6.19 12.07 -5.61
C PRO A 48 -5.69 12.50 -4.22
N GLY A 49 -5.90 13.77 -3.88
CA GLY A 49 -5.51 14.34 -2.59
C GLY A 49 -4.43 15.42 -2.65
N LEU A 50 -3.64 15.55 -3.72
CA LEU A 50 -2.64 16.63 -3.81
C LEU A 50 -3.17 17.78 -4.69
N VAL A 51 -3.58 18.86 -4.01
CA VAL A 51 -3.41 20.27 -4.41
C VAL A 51 -4.64 21.11 -4.86
N PRO A 52 -5.73 20.67 -5.52
CA PRO A 52 -6.87 21.59 -5.74
C PRO A 52 -8.00 21.48 -4.69
N PHE A 53 -8.31 20.26 -4.24
CA PHE A 53 -9.42 20.01 -3.31
C PHE A 53 -9.08 20.32 -1.84
N ILE A 54 -7.79 20.30 -1.46
CA ILE A 54 -7.36 20.72 -0.13
C ILE A 54 -7.66 22.20 0.10
N LEU A 55 -7.45 23.06 -0.91
CA LEU A 55 -7.70 24.50 -0.75
C LEU A 55 -9.20 24.79 -0.59
N LEU A 56 -10.06 24.08 -1.32
CA LEU A 56 -11.52 24.19 -1.18
C LEU A 56 -12.04 23.57 0.12
N ALA A 57 -11.49 22.42 0.54
CA ALA A 57 -11.86 21.76 1.80
C ALA A 57 -11.34 22.53 3.03
N LEU A 58 -10.14 23.12 2.97
CA LEU A 58 -9.63 24.04 3.99
C LEU A 58 -10.48 25.31 4.05
N LEU A 59 -10.92 25.87 2.92
CA LEU A 59 -11.85 26.99 2.91
C LEU A 59 -13.19 26.63 3.58
N VAL A 60 -13.74 25.44 3.33
CA VAL A 60 -14.96 24.96 4.00
C VAL A 60 -14.75 24.68 5.49
N PHE A 61 -13.60 24.12 5.89
CA PHE A 61 -13.28 23.85 7.30
C PHE A 61 -12.98 25.12 8.10
N LYS A 62 -12.34 26.14 7.49
CA LYS A 62 -12.09 27.44 8.13
C LYS A 62 -13.40 28.16 8.51
N CYS A 63 -14.49 27.89 7.79
CA CYS A 63 -15.82 28.42 8.09
C CYS A 63 -16.57 27.66 9.19
N LEU A 64 -16.16 26.44 9.56
CA LEU A 64 -16.93 25.58 10.47
C LEU A 64 -16.35 25.48 11.88
N ASN A 65 -15.03 25.61 12.11
CA ASN A 65 -14.45 25.72 13.46
C ASN A 65 -12.99 26.22 13.41
N PRO A 66 -12.65 27.35 14.07
CA PRO A 66 -11.27 27.89 14.03
C PRO A 66 -10.25 27.08 14.85
N GLU A 67 -10.67 26.25 15.81
CA GLU A 67 -9.74 25.55 16.73
C GLU A 67 -9.25 24.17 16.24
N THR A 68 -9.78 23.61 15.14
CA THR A 68 -9.39 22.25 14.66
C THR A 68 -8.46 22.27 13.43
N THR A 69 -7.74 23.38 13.22
CA THR A 69 -6.96 23.64 11.97
C THR A 69 -5.49 23.21 12.05
N LEU A 70 -5.13 22.24 12.90
CA LEU A 70 -3.80 21.62 12.87
C LEU A 70 -3.95 20.12 12.65
N GLN A 71 -3.36 19.60 11.57
CA GLN A 71 -3.25 18.18 11.14
C GLN A 71 -4.22 17.64 10.06
N ALA A 72 -4.86 18.49 9.26
CA ALA A 72 -5.48 18.02 8.01
C ALA A 72 -4.41 17.75 6.93
N THR A 73 -3.73 16.61 7.03
CA THR A 73 -2.86 16.07 5.97
C THR A 73 -3.70 15.50 4.82
N SER A 74 -3.12 15.38 3.63
CA SER A 74 -3.77 14.96 2.37
C SER A 74 -4.55 13.63 2.48
N ILE A 75 -4.18 12.80 3.47
CA ILE A 75 -4.79 11.53 3.86
C ILE A 75 -6.21 11.70 4.41
N THR A 76 -6.45 12.74 5.21
CA THR A 76 -7.75 13.01 5.83
C THR A 76 -8.83 13.22 4.77
N ILE A 77 -8.48 13.80 3.62
CA ILE A 77 -9.43 14.06 2.53
C ILE A 77 -9.75 12.77 1.76
N CYS A 78 -8.80 11.88 1.46
CA CYS A 78 -9.12 10.59 0.82
C CYS A 78 -9.91 9.65 1.76
N ILE A 79 -9.63 9.69 3.06
CA ILE A 79 -10.38 8.95 4.07
C ILE A 79 -11.79 9.51 4.29
N ILE A 80 -12.03 10.81 4.12
CA ILE A 80 -13.37 11.40 4.32
C ILE A 80 -14.20 11.43 3.03
N LEU A 81 -13.58 11.68 1.88
CA LEU A 81 -14.30 11.82 0.61
C LEU A 81 -14.91 10.50 0.11
N ASN A 82 -16.04 10.64 -0.57
CA ASN A 82 -16.71 9.55 -1.26
C ASN A 82 -15.91 9.15 -2.52
N ILE A 83 -15.71 7.86 -2.73
CA ILE A 83 -15.02 7.29 -3.89
C ILE A 83 -15.62 7.73 -5.23
N LYS A 84 -16.91 8.10 -5.26
CA LYS A 84 -17.58 8.63 -6.46
C LYS A 84 -16.98 9.95 -6.92
N SER A 85 -16.45 10.74 -5.99
CA SER A 85 -15.86 12.06 -6.21
C SER A 85 -14.36 12.01 -6.54
N TRP A 86 -13.74 10.82 -6.53
CA TRP A 86 -12.34 10.66 -6.89
C TRP A 86 -12.15 10.89 -8.41
N PRO A 87 -11.00 11.45 -8.82
CA PRO A 87 -10.73 11.72 -10.23
C PRO A 87 -10.72 10.42 -11.03
N ILE A 88 -11.27 10.46 -12.25
CA ILE A 88 -11.29 9.32 -13.15
C ILE A 88 -9.89 9.14 -13.74
N CYS A 89 -9.42 7.90 -13.79
CA CYS A 89 -8.14 7.53 -14.39
C CYS A 89 -8.28 6.26 -15.23
N ASP A 90 -7.44 6.14 -16.26
CA ASP A 90 -7.33 4.95 -17.10
C ASP A 90 -6.44 3.90 -16.42
N CYS A 91 -5.45 4.37 -15.67
CA CYS A 91 -4.49 3.56 -14.94
C CYS A 91 -4.43 4.01 -13.47
N LEU A 92 -4.28 3.08 -12.52
CA LEU A 92 -4.16 3.36 -11.09
C LEU A 92 -2.87 2.74 -10.53
N ILE A 93 -2.03 3.60 -9.95
CA ILE A 93 -0.87 3.23 -9.13
C ILE A 93 -1.30 3.42 -7.67
N ALA A 94 -1.34 2.31 -6.94
CA ALA A 94 -1.73 2.29 -5.54
C ALA A 94 -0.93 1.22 -4.81
N PHE A 95 -0.33 1.59 -3.69
CA PHE A 95 0.36 0.67 -2.81
C PHE A 95 0.11 1.06 -1.36
N TYR A 96 -0.07 0.03 -0.52
CA TYR A 96 -0.31 0.19 0.89
C TYR A 96 0.92 0.74 1.60
N SER A 97 0.69 1.65 2.54
CA SER A 97 1.60 1.97 3.63
C SER A 97 0.78 2.23 4.89
N SER A 98 1.42 2.29 6.06
CA SER A 98 0.72 2.49 7.34
C SER A 98 -0.30 3.63 7.28
N GLY A 99 -1.58 3.33 7.55
CA GLY A 99 -2.71 4.29 7.52
C GLY A 99 -3.41 4.45 6.16
N TYR A 100 -2.99 3.71 5.12
CA TYR A 100 -3.60 3.78 3.79
C TYR A 100 -4.99 3.09 3.74
N PRO A 101 -6.03 3.74 3.19
CA PRO A 101 -7.37 3.18 3.13
C PRO A 101 -7.53 2.18 1.97
N LEU A 102 -6.89 1.00 2.09
CA LEU A 102 -6.88 -0.04 1.04
C LEU A 102 -8.28 -0.46 0.57
N GLU A 103 -9.21 -0.64 1.51
CA GLU A 103 -10.60 -0.99 1.21
C GLU A 103 -11.30 0.05 0.31
N LYS A 104 -10.99 1.34 0.49
CA LYS A 104 -11.54 2.40 -0.37
C LYS A 104 -10.95 2.36 -1.77
N ALA A 105 -9.65 2.10 -1.88
CA ALA A 105 -8.98 1.94 -3.16
C ALA A 105 -9.56 0.75 -3.94
N GLU A 106 -9.86 -0.37 -3.27
CA GLU A 106 -10.53 -1.52 -3.88
C GLU A 106 -11.93 -1.18 -4.38
N LYS A 107 -12.74 -0.49 -3.56
CA LYS A 107 -14.07 -0.03 -3.97
C LYS A 107 -14.01 0.94 -5.16
N TYR A 108 -13.02 1.84 -5.20
CA TYR A 108 -12.78 2.71 -6.34
C TYR A 108 -12.39 1.91 -7.60
N ALA A 109 -11.47 0.94 -7.47
CA ALA A 109 -11.05 0.08 -8.56
C ALA A 109 -12.23 -0.76 -9.10
N ALA A 110 -13.09 -1.28 -8.24
CA ALA A 110 -14.31 -1.98 -8.64
C ALA A 110 -15.31 -1.07 -9.38
N LEU A 111 -15.45 0.18 -8.92
CA LEU A 111 -16.38 1.16 -9.50
C LEU A 111 -15.92 1.68 -10.86
N ARG A 112 -14.64 2.04 -11.00
CA ARG A 112 -14.10 2.74 -12.18
C ARG A 112 -13.35 1.80 -13.13
N ARG A 113 -12.94 0.62 -12.66
CA ARG A 113 -12.20 -0.41 -13.42
C ARG A 113 -10.97 0.13 -14.18
N PRO A 114 -10.08 0.93 -13.54
CA PRO A 114 -8.84 1.32 -14.17
C PRO A 114 -7.91 0.11 -14.35
N PHE A 115 -6.92 0.23 -15.21
CA PHE A 115 -5.78 -0.70 -15.24
C PHE A 115 -4.99 -0.56 -13.94
N LEU A 116 -4.86 -1.64 -13.17
CA LEU A 116 -4.10 -1.65 -11.93
C LEU A 116 -2.63 -1.96 -12.23
N VAL A 117 -1.73 -1.01 -11.97
CA VAL A 117 -0.28 -1.29 -12.04
C VAL A 117 0.13 -2.26 -10.95
N ASN A 118 -0.47 -2.08 -9.77
CA ASN A 118 -0.29 -2.94 -8.62
C ASN A 118 -1.65 -3.47 -8.20
N GLU A 119 -1.81 -4.79 -8.19
CA GLU A 119 -3.00 -5.44 -7.65
C GLU A 119 -3.19 -5.06 -6.17
N LEU A 120 -4.43 -4.76 -5.78
CA LEU A 120 -4.75 -4.26 -4.44
C LEU A 120 -4.92 -5.38 -3.42
N ALA A 121 -5.65 -6.45 -3.78
CA ALA A 121 -5.97 -7.55 -2.86
C ALA A 121 -4.71 -8.27 -2.31
N PRO A 122 -3.66 -8.56 -3.11
CA PRO A 122 -2.44 -9.18 -2.58
C PRO A 122 -1.69 -8.32 -1.57
N GLN A 123 -1.95 -7.01 -1.50
CA GLN A 123 -1.28 -6.12 -0.55
C GLN A 123 -1.64 -6.46 0.90
N TYR A 124 -2.82 -7.05 1.16
CA TYR A 124 -3.18 -7.62 2.46
C TYR A 124 -2.22 -8.73 2.91
N LEU A 125 -1.60 -9.46 1.98
CA LEU A 125 -0.66 -10.54 2.28
C LEU A 125 0.71 -10.02 2.71
N LEU A 126 1.09 -8.81 2.29
CA LEU A 126 2.40 -8.21 2.60
C LEU A 126 2.55 -7.86 4.09
N HIS A 127 1.44 -7.79 4.82
CA HIS A 127 1.42 -7.53 6.26
C HIS A 127 1.88 -8.71 7.12
N ASP A 128 1.73 -9.95 6.64
CA ASP A 128 2.13 -11.13 7.40
C ASP A 128 3.30 -11.80 6.69
N ARG A 129 4.51 -11.61 7.23
CA ARG A 129 5.73 -12.20 6.66
C ARG A 129 5.61 -13.71 6.52
N SER A 130 4.92 -14.40 7.44
CA SER A 130 4.73 -15.85 7.34
C SER A 130 3.92 -16.26 6.12
N LYS A 131 2.92 -15.46 5.72
CA LYS A 131 2.12 -15.69 4.51
C LYS A 131 2.93 -15.43 3.25
N VAL A 132 3.79 -14.42 3.25
CA VAL A 132 4.73 -14.15 2.14
C VAL A 132 5.64 -15.36 1.91
N TYR A 133 6.29 -15.88 2.96
CA TYR A 133 7.15 -17.07 2.81
C TYR A 133 6.39 -18.33 2.38
N GLN A 134 5.14 -18.51 2.83
CA GLN A 134 4.28 -19.60 2.37
C GLN A 134 3.96 -19.50 0.87
N GLN A 135 3.60 -18.31 0.39
CA GLN A 135 3.37 -18.07 -1.04
C GLN A 135 4.63 -18.30 -1.87
N LEU A 136 5.78 -17.78 -1.44
CA LEU A 136 7.06 -17.99 -2.14
C LEU A 136 7.38 -19.49 -2.27
N LYS A 137 7.19 -20.27 -1.19
CA LYS A 137 7.35 -21.73 -1.24
C LYS A 137 6.37 -22.40 -2.21
N LEU A 138 5.10 -21.97 -2.23
CA LEU A 138 4.09 -22.52 -3.13
C LEU A 138 4.47 -22.33 -4.60
N TYR A 139 5.07 -21.19 -4.94
CA TYR A 139 5.57 -20.90 -6.29
C TYR A 139 6.97 -21.47 -6.58
N GLY A 140 7.53 -22.27 -5.68
CA GLY A 140 8.85 -22.89 -5.86
C GLY A 140 10.02 -21.90 -5.78
N VAL A 141 9.80 -20.70 -5.23
CA VAL A 141 10.88 -19.74 -4.99
C VAL A 141 11.66 -20.20 -3.75
N PRO A 142 12.99 -20.41 -3.86
CA PRO A 142 13.80 -20.83 -2.73
C PRO A 142 13.79 -19.73 -1.66
N VAL A 143 13.48 -20.12 -0.43
CA VAL A 143 13.50 -19.24 0.74
C VAL A 143 14.44 -19.79 1.80
N PRO A 144 15.06 -18.93 2.64
CA PRO A 144 15.85 -19.39 3.76
C PRO A 144 15.06 -20.34 4.66
N THR A 145 15.76 -21.29 5.26
CA THR A 145 15.20 -22.17 6.27
C THR A 145 14.63 -21.31 7.40
N TYR A 146 13.31 -21.36 7.59
CA TYR A 146 12.62 -20.60 8.64
C TYR A 146 11.71 -21.50 9.48
N ALA A 147 11.28 -20.96 10.62
CA ALA A 147 10.22 -21.47 11.48
C ALA A 147 9.42 -20.26 12.02
N VAL A 148 8.17 -20.46 12.42
CA VAL A 148 7.29 -19.39 12.90
C VAL A 148 6.86 -19.72 14.31
N VAL A 149 7.08 -18.79 15.23
CA VAL A 149 6.64 -18.88 16.62
C VAL A 149 5.57 -17.83 16.83
N ARG A 150 4.34 -18.25 17.14
CA ARG A 150 3.24 -17.35 17.52
C ARG A 150 3.08 -17.41 19.04
N ARG A 151 3.13 -16.26 19.70
CA ARG A 151 2.87 -16.09 21.13
C ARG A 151 1.61 -15.23 21.29
N GLU A 152 0.71 -15.62 22.18
CA GLU A 152 -0.50 -14.85 22.52
C GLU A 152 -0.17 -13.69 23.46
N TYR A 153 0.83 -13.87 24.32
CA TYR A 153 1.31 -12.86 25.27
C TYR A 153 2.84 -12.91 25.39
N PRO A 154 3.49 -11.82 25.87
CA PRO A 154 4.94 -11.78 26.04
C PRO A 154 5.45 -12.93 26.92
N ASN A 155 6.58 -13.52 26.54
CA ASN A 155 7.26 -14.60 27.29
C ASN A 155 6.40 -15.86 27.53
N GLN A 156 5.40 -16.12 26.68
CA GLN A 156 4.66 -17.38 26.72
C GLN A 156 5.61 -18.56 26.54
N GLU A 157 5.63 -19.47 27.52
CA GLU A 157 6.26 -20.78 27.40
C GLU A 157 5.46 -21.63 26.40
N LEU A 158 6.16 -22.17 25.40
CA LEU A 158 5.55 -22.97 24.34
C LEU A 158 6.22 -24.33 24.33
N SER A 159 5.44 -25.41 24.43
CA SER A 159 5.96 -26.79 24.49
C SER A 159 6.77 -27.21 23.27
N TYR A 160 6.61 -26.51 22.14
CA TYR A 160 7.32 -26.75 20.89
C TYR A 160 8.48 -25.78 20.63
N PHE A 161 8.80 -24.90 21.58
CA PHE A 161 9.88 -23.92 21.51
C PHE A 161 10.86 -24.15 22.65
N VAL A 162 12.11 -24.40 22.32
CA VAL A 162 13.21 -24.50 23.29
C VAL A 162 14.29 -23.51 22.89
N GLU A 163 14.79 -22.75 23.86
CA GLU A 163 15.88 -21.78 23.67
C GLU A 163 17.03 -22.13 24.60
N GLU A 164 18.19 -22.34 24.01
CA GLU A 164 19.45 -22.70 24.67
C GLU A 164 20.53 -21.67 24.28
N ASP A 165 21.69 -21.73 24.95
CA ASP A 165 22.74 -20.73 24.79
C ASP A 165 23.25 -20.60 23.34
N ASP A 166 23.32 -21.71 22.59
CA ASP A 166 23.87 -21.75 21.23
C ASP A 166 22.85 -22.05 20.13
N PHE A 167 21.60 -22.35 20.48
CA PHE A 167 20.58 -22.72 19.50
C PHE A 167 19.16 -22.49 19.99
N ILE A 168 18.23 -22.47 19.03
CA ILE A 168 16.79 -22.58 19.28
C ILE A 168 16.25 -23.82 18.58
N GLU A 169 15.21 -24.43 19.13
CA GLU A 169 14.50 -25.55 18.55
C GLU A 169 13.02 -25.24 18.45
N ILE A 170 12.46 -25.38 17.24
CA ILE A 170 11.06 -25.09 16.96
C ILE A 170 10.47 -26.31 16.25
N HIS A 171 9.49 -26.98 16.86
CA HIS A 171 8.88 -28.21 16.34
C HIS A 171 9.91 -29.29 15.94
N GLY A 172 10.94 -29.53 16.77
CA GLY A 172 12.00 -30.49 16.48
C GLY A 172 13.07 -30.01 15.49
N LYS A 173 12.95 -28.78 14.97
CA LYS A 173 13.91 -28.20 14.02
C LYS A 173 14.84 -27.25 14.73
N ARG A 174 16.12 -27.60 14.76
CA ARG A 174 17.19 -26.84 15.41
C ARG A 174 17.79 -25.77 14.50
N PHE A 175 18.00 -24.58 15.06
CA PHE A 175 18.69 -23.45 14.45
C PHE A 175 19.84 -23.02 15.36
N CYS A 176 21.07 -23.27 14.95
CA CYS A 176 22.26 -22.82 15.68
C CYS A 176 22.51 -21.33 15.42
N LYS A 177 23.08 -20.62 16.39
CA LYS A 177 23.54 -19.25 16.19
C LYS A 177 24.68 -19.21 15.15
N PRO A 178 24.77 -18.17 14.30
CA PRO A 178 23.88 -17.01 14.25
C PRO A 178 22.59 -17.31 13.47
N PHE A 179 21.45 -16.89 14.03
CA PHE A 179 20.15 -16.91 13.35
C PHE A 179 19.52 -15.51 13.39
N VAL A 180 18.49 -15.29 12.56
CA VAL A 180 17.81 -14.00 12.44
C VAL A 180 16.37 -14.14 12.95
N GLU A 181 16.02 -13.38 13.98
CA GLU A 181 14.64 -13.22 14.43
C GLU A 181 14.00 -12.00 13.75
N LYS A 182 12.78 -12.17 13.26
CA LYS A 182 12.01 -11.08 12.62
C LYS A 182 10.58 -11.12 13.14
N PRO A 183 9.96 -9.98 13.49
CA PRO A 183 8.55 -9.93 13.82
C PRO A 183 7.69 -10.43 12.66
N ILE A 184 6.56 -11.05 12.98
CA ILE A 184 5.61 -11.59 12.00
C ILE A 184 4.99 -10.46 11.17
N ASP A 185 4.69 -9.34 11.82
CA ASP A 185 4.20 -8.15 11.13
C ASP A 185 5.29 -7.60 10.20
N GLY A 186 4.93 -7.51 8.92
CA GLY A 186 5.77 -6.97 7.85
C GLY A 186 6.02 -5.47 8.00
N ASN A 187 5.12 -4.76 8.68
CA ASN A 187 5.00 -3.31 8.66
C ASN A 187 5.32 -2.65 10.01
N SER A 188 5.83 -3.40 11.00
CA SER A 188 6.32 -2.85 12.25
C SER A 188 7.69 -2.18 12.03
N SER A 189 7.65 -0.89 11.69
CA SER A 189 8.78 0.06 11.64
C SER A 189 8.36 1.38 12.28
#